data_AF-A0A699SZ20-F1
#
_entry.id   AF-A0A699SZ20-F1
#
_cell.length_a   1.000
_cell.length_b   1.000
_cell.length_c   1.000
_cell.angle_alpha   90.00
_cell.angle_beta   90.00
_cell.angle_gamma   90.00
#
_symmetry.space_group_name_H-M   'P 1'
#
loop_
_entity.id
_entity.type
_entity.pdbx_description
1 polymer ?
#
loop_
_entity_poly.entity_id
_entity_poly.type
_entity_poly.pdbx_seq_one_letter_code
_entity_poly.pdbx_strand_id
1 'polypeptide(L)' 'VMGKPEISAAAAAQADEEEEEVDETGVEPRDIDLVMTQAGVSKPKAVKALKTHNGDIVSAIMELTT' A
#
# COMPACT_ATOMS: atom_id res chain seq x y z
N VAL A 1 -37.57 19.93 -17.87
CA VAL A 1 -37.03 20.29 -16.54
C VAL A 1 -36.99 19.01 -15.68
N MET A 2 -36.02 18.91 -14.75
CA MET A 2 -35.71 17.76 -13.86
C MET A 2 -35.02 16.57 -14.55
N GLY A 3 -33.85 16.09 -14.12
CA GLY A 3 -33.00 16.46 -12.99
C GLY A 3 -31.65 15.74 -13.13
N LYS A 4 -30.56 16.44 -12.80
CA LYS A 4 -29.21 15.86 -12.69
C LYS A 4 -29.16 15.07 -11.38
N PRO A 5 -28.71 13.81 -11.34
CA PRO A 5 -28.20 13.27 -10.10
C PRO A 5 -26.78 13.80 -9.95
N GLU A 6 -26.65 14.63 -8.94
CA GLU A 6 -25.43 15.20 -8.43
C GLU A 6 -24.69 14.09 -7.65
N ILE A 7 -23.36 14.10 -7.71
CA ILE A 7 -22.43 13.61 -6.68
C ILE A 7 -22.75 12.29 -5.99
N SER A 8 -22.20 11.18 -6.51
CA SER A 8 -21.84 10.05 -5.67
C SER A 8 -20.38 10.18 -5.24
N ALA A 9 -20.16 11.05 -4.26
CA ALA A 9 -18.91 11.23 -3.53
C ALA A 9 -18.65 10.04 -2.58
N ALA A 10 -18.61 8.83 -3.13
CA ALA A 10 -18.43 7.58 -2.38
C ALA A 10 -17.11 6.91 -2.76
N ALA A 11 -16.00 7.53 -2.34
CA ALA A 11 -14.73 6.84 -2.12
C ALA A 11 -13.85 7.54 -1.07
N ALA A 12 -14.45 8.37 -0.20
CA ALA A 12 -13.78 8.95 0.97
C ALA A 12 -13.92 8.01 2.18
N ALA A 13 -13.52 6.75 2.01
CA ALA A 13 -13.55 5.74 3.08
C ALA A 13 -12.30 4.85 2.98
N GLN A 14 -11.14 5.49 3.15
CA GLN A 14 -9.88 4.87 3.56
C GLN A 14 -8.93 6.00 3.98
N ALA A 15 -9.41 6.84 4.90
CA ALA A 15 -8.52 7.59 5.77
C ALA A 15 -8.73 6.98 7.14
N ASP A 16 -7.63 6.79 7.87
CA ASP A 16 -7.59 6.44 9.30
C ASP A 16 -7.46 4.95 9.66
N GLU A 17 -6.44 4.26 9.16
CA GLU A 17 -5.80 3.17 9.92
C GLU A 17 -4.27 3.25 9.68
N GLU A 18 -3.60 4.08 10.50
CA GLU A 18 -2.15 4.04 10.74
C GLU A 18 -1.26 4.32 9.52
N GLU A 19 -1.24 5.58 9.07
CA GLU A 19 -0.03 6.15 8.46
C GLU A 19 1.04 6.31 9.57
N GLU A 20 1.53 5.19 10.10
CA GLU A 20 2.84 5.19 10.74
C GLU A 20 3.79 5.79 9.70
N GLU A 21 4.43 6.93 10.01
CA GLU A 21 5.46 7.56 9.17
C GLU A 21 6.62 6.57 9.04
N VAL A 22 6.45 5.58 8.17
CA VAL A 22 7.47 4.60 7.88
C VAL A 22 8.42 5.27 6.91
N ASP A 23 9.67 5.40 7.37
CA ASP A 23 10.75 5.87 6.54
C ASP A 23 10.84 5.00 5.27
N GLU A 24 10.58 5.58 4.12
CA GLU A 24 10.66 4.89 2.82
C GLU A 24 12.04 5.08 2.16
N THR A 25 12.99 5.72 2.86
CA THR A 25 14.32 5.99 2.31
C THR A 25 15.01 4.71 1.90
N GLY A 26 15.39 4.63 0.62
CA GLY A 26 16.06 3.46 0.05
C GLY A 26 15.11 2.33 -0.38
N VAL A 27 13.80 2.54 -0.33
CA VAL A 27 12.80 1.61 -0.87
C VAL A 27 12.09 2.25 -2.06
N GLU A 28 11.94 1.52 -3.17
CA GLU A 28 11.21 2.05 -4.32
C GLU A 28 9.68 2.06 -4.04
N PRO A 29 8.98 3.17 -4.32
CA PRO A 29 7.53 3.26 -4.13
C PRO A 29 6.76 2.25 -4.99
N ARG A 30 7.31 1.89 -6.15
CA ARG A 30 6.75 0.85 -7.02
C ARG A 30 6.76 -0.52 -6.35
N ASP A 31 7.81 -0.83 -5.61
CA ASP A 31 7.99 -2.12 -4.95
C ASP A 31 7.01 -2.26 -3.79
N ILE A 32 6.82 -1.18 -3.05
CA ILE A 32 5.84 -1.09 -1.97
C ILE A 32 4.44 -1.35 -2.51
N ASP A 33 4.05 -0.69 -3.60
CA ASP A 33 2.73 -0.86 -4.23
C ASP A 33 2.53 -2.30 -4.77
N LEU A 34 3.57 -2.88 -5.37
CA LEU A 34 3.56 -4.27 -5.84
C LEU A 34 3.38 -5.26 -4.67
N VAL A 35 4.12 -5.06 -3.57
CA VAL A 35 4.01 -5.90 -2.38
C VAL A 35 2.64 -5.74 -1.71
N MET A 36 2.13 -4.51 -1.58
CA MET A 36 0.79 -4.25 -1.03
C MET A 36 -0.30 -4.93 -1.87
N THR A 37 -0.20 -4.84 -3.20
CA THR A 37 -1.20 -5.43 -4.09
C THR A 37 -1.12 -6.96 -4.15
N GLN A 38 0.08 -7.53 -4.21
CA GLN A 38 0.27 -8.97 -4.36
C GLN A 38 0.15 -9.74 -3.03
N ALA A 39 0.67 -9.16 -1.94
CA ALA A 39 0.60 -9.78 -0.62
C ALA A 39 -0.62 -9.33 0.21
N GLY A 40 -1.37 -8.32 -0.24
CA GLY A 40 -2.56 -7.83 0.47
C GLY A 40 -2.23 -7.21 1.83
N VAL A 41 -1.03 -6.63 1.98
CA VAL A 41 -0.56 -6.05 3.24
C VAL A 41 -0.61 -4.52 3.23
N SER A 42 -0.56 -3.92 4.42
CA SER A 42 -0.47 -2.47 4.56
C SER A 42 0.91 -1.93 4.15
N LYS A 43 0.95 -0.66 3.76
CA LYS A 43 2.17 0.09 3.39
C LYS A 43 3.34 -0.09 4.38
N PRO A 44 3.17 0.10 5.71
CA PRO A 44 4.27 -0.09 6.67
C PRO A 44 4.83 -1.51 6.68
N LYS A 45 3.98 -2.53 6.49
CA LYS A 45 4.42 -3.94 6.40
C LYS A 45 5.21 -4.20 5.11
N ALA A 46 4.74 -3.67 3.98
CA ALA A 46 5.44 -3.77 2.71
C ALA A 46 6.83 -3.13 2.77
N VAL A 47 6.92 -1.89 3.29
CA VAL A 47 8.20 -1.19 3.44
C VAL A 47 9.15 -1.94 4.37
N LYS A 48 8.65 -2.46 5.50
CA LYS A 48 9.46 -3.24 6.44
C LYS A 48 10.02 -4.52 5.80
N ALA A 49 9.18 -5.26 5.07
CA ALA A 49 9.62 -6.46 4.35
C ALA A 49 10.68 -6.13 3.30
N LEU A 50 10.46 -5.07 2.50
CA LEU A 50 11.44 -4.61 1.51
C LEU A 50 12.75 -4.18 2.17
N LYS A 51 12.72 -3.47 3.30
CA LYS A 51 13.94 -3.11 4.04
C LYS A 51 14.69 -4.33 4.57
N THR A 52 13.98 -5.30 5.14
CA THR A 52 14.56 -6.56 5.62
C THR A 52 15.28 -7.32 4.51
N HIS A 53 14.72 -7.31 3.30
CA HIS A 53 15.27 -7.97 2.11
C HIS A 53 16.11 -7.05 1.22
N ASN A 54 16.58 -5.91 1.73
CA ASN A 54 17.43 -4.96 0.99
C ASN A 54 16.84 -4.49 -0.36
N GLY A 55 15.52 -4.36 -0.44
CA GLY A 55 14.79 -3.98 -1.66
C GLY A 55 14.46 -5.15 -2.59
N ASP A 56 14.74 -6.41 -2.20
CA ASP A 56 14.32 -7.56 -2.99
C ASP A 56 12.81 -7.82 -2.84
N ILE A 57 12.08 -7.40 -3.85
CA ILE A 57 10.62 -7.52 -3.99
C ILE A 57 10.18 -8.99 -3.93
N VAL A 58 10.89 -9.89 -4.60
CA VAL A 58 10.47 -11.29 -4.71
C VAL A 58 10.56 -11.94 -3.34
N SER A 59 11.67 -11.72 -2.64
CA SER A 59 11.87 -12.20 -1.28
C SER A 59 10.85 -11.62 -0.30
N ALA A 60 10.55 -10.31 -0.41
CA ALA A 60 9.52 -9.65 0.41
C ALA A 60 8.10 -10.20 0.15
N ILE A 61 7.70 -10.40 -1.11
CA ILE A 61 6.40 -10.98 -1.46
C ILE A 61 6.31 -12.42 -0.97
N MET A 62 7.36 -13.22 -1.16
CA MET A 62 7.40 -14.61 -0.69
C MET A 62 7.22 -14.71 0.83
N GLU A 63 7.84 -13.82 1.61
CA GLU A 63 7.64 -13.78 3.06
C GLU A 63 6.23 -13.37 3.47
N LEU A 64 5.60 -12.45 2.73
CA LEU A 64 4.29 -11.90 3.11
C LEU A 64 3.09 -12.71 2.57
N THR A 65 3.31 -13.60 1.59
CA THR A 65 2.28 -14.46 0.98
C THR A 65 2.33 -15.91 1.46
N THR A 66 3.34 -16.30 2.24
CA THR A 66 3.49 -17.67 2.77
C THR A 66 2.63 -17.95 4.00
#